data_AF-F8QFF8-F1
#
_entry.id   AF-F8QFF8-F1
#
_cell.length_a   1.000
_cell.length_b   1.000
_cell.length_c   1.000
_cell.angle_alpha   90.00
_cell.angle_beta   90.00
_cell.angle_gamma   90.00
#
_symmetry.space_group_name_H-M   'P 1'
#
loop_
_entity.id
_entity.type
_entity.pdbx_description
1 polymer ?
#
loop_
_entity_poly.entity_id
_entity_poly.type
_entity_poly.pdbx_seq_one_letter_code
_entity_poly.pdbx_strand_id
1 'polypeptide(L)' 'AAYCAIIAMWCAVSRRPFNSVMDPHYLAEVELLRPGTILPSPCIVSHDIQAIYAIISSKIK' A
#
# COMPACT_ATOMS: atom_id res chain seq x y z
N ALA A 1 -8.13 -3.58 -3.28
CA ALA A 1 -8.22 -2.24 -3.89
C ALA A 1 -8.15 -1.11 -2.85
N ALA A 2 -9.17 -0.88 -2.00
CA ALA A 2 -9.17 0.26 -1.06
C ALA A 2 -8.00 0.24 -0.04
N TYR A 3 -7.68 -0.94 0.49
CA TYR A 3 -6.58 -1.11 1.45
C TYR A 3 -5.19 -0.79 0.85
N CYS A 4 -4.92 -1.27 -0.37
CA CYS A 4 -3.66 -0.99 -1.08
C CYS A 4 -3.48 0.51 -1.35
N ALA A 5 -4.55 1.23 -1.64
CA ALA A 5 -4.51 2.68 -1.86
C ALA A 5 -4.14 3.47 -0.58
N ILE A 6 -4.61 3.03 0.59
CA ILE A 6 -4.25 3.65 1.88
C ILE A 6 -2.77 3.40 2.18
N ILE A 7 -2.28 2.18 1.99
CA ILE A 7 -0.86 1.85 2.16
C ILE A 7 0.00 2.66 1.21
N ALA A 8 -0.41 2.76 -0.05
CA ALA A 8 0.26 3.57 -1.06
C ALA A 8 0.42 5.04 -0.65
N MET A 9 -0.67 5.64 -0.18
CA MET A 9 -0.66 7.02 0.31
C MET A 9 0.25 7.16 1.52
N TRP A 10 0.19 6.20 2.46
CA TRP A 10 1.08 6.17 3.62
C TRP A 10 2.56 6.10 3.21
N CYS A 11 2.90 5.25 2.23
CA CYS A 11 4.24 5.20 1.66
C CYS A 11 4.65 6.55 1.05
N ALA A 12 3.77 7.20 0.28
CA ALA A 12 4.04 8.49 -0.34
C ALA A 12 4.25 9.61 0.70
N VAL A 13 3.36 9.73 1.69
CA VAL A 13 3.43 10.74 2.75
C VAL A 13 4.68 10.54 3.61
N SER A 14 5.00 9.29 3.92
CA SER A 14 6.14 8.94 4.78
C SER A 14 7.48 8.90 4.03
N ARG A 15 7.49 9.11 2.70
CA ARG A 15 8.64 8.91 1.81
C ARG A 15 9.28 7.53 1.96
N ARG A 16 8.44 6.51 2.10
CA ARG A 16 8.83 5.11 2.31
C ARG A 16 8.62 4.29 1.03
N PRO A 17 9.54 3.35 0.71
CA PRO A 17 9.34 2.44 -0.42
C PRO A 17 8.19 1.46 -0.13
N PHE A 18 7.56 0.89 -1.16
CA PHE A 18 6.49 -0.11 -0.98
C PHE A 18 6.96 -1.37 -0.24
N ASN A 19 8.26 -1.67 -0.26
CA ASN A 19 8.84 -2.77 0.52
C ASN A 19 8.69 -2.58 2.04
N SER A 20 8.38 -1.37 2.50
CA SER A 20 8.12 -1.09 3.92
C SER A 20 6.92 -1.84 4.49
N VAL A 21 6.02 -2.32 3.62
CA VAL A 21 4.88 -3.17 4.03
C VAL A 21 5.34 -4.53 4.54
N MET A 22 6.55 -4.96 4.15
CA MET A 22 7.18 -6.20 4.62
C MET A 22 8.18 -5.96 5.75
N ASP A 23 8.24 -4.74 6.30
CA ASP A 23 9.11 -4.45 7.44
C ASP A 23 8.67 -5.28 8.66
N PRO A 24 9.58 -6.01 9.33
CA PRO A 24 9.22 -6.88 10.44
C PRO A 24 8.51 -6.17 11.59
N HIS A 25 8.85 -4.90 11.87
CA HIS A 25 8.21 -4.13 12.93
C HIS A 25 6.81 -3.68 12.51
N TYR A 26 6.62 -3.33 11.24
CA TYR A 26 5.29 -3.05 10.70
C TYR A 26 4.39 -4.29 10.71
N LEU A 27 4.92 -5.46 10.32
CA LEU A 27 4.20 -6.73 10.39
C LEU A 27 3.78 -7.04 11.84
N ALA A 28 4.69 -6.87 12.80
CA ALA A 28 4.42 -7.09 14.21
C ALA A 28 3.37 -6.12 14.77
N GLU A 29 3.41 -4.85 14.37
CA GLU A 29 2.42 -3.84 14.73
C GLU A 29 1.03 -4.20 14.19
N VAL A 30 0.95 -4.59 12.91
CA VAL A 30 -0.31 -4.99 12.28
C VAL A 30 -0.87 -6.24 12.94
N GLU A 31 -0.04 -7.24 13.25
CA GLU A 31 -0.47 -8.45 13.95
C GLU A 31 -0.94 -8.16 15.37
N LEU A 32 -0.28 -7.24 16.09
CA LEU A 32 -0.69 -6.83 17.43
C LEU A 32 -2.03 -6.09 17.43
N LEU A 33 -2.23 -5.18 16.47
CA LEU A 33 -3.46 -4.37 16.39
C LEU A 33 -4.63 -5.16 15.81
N ARG A 34 -4.36 -6.05 14.86
CA ARG A 34 -5.38 -6.82 14.15
C ARG A 34 -4.84 -8.18 13.70
N PRO A 35 -4.87 -9.18 14.60
CA PRO A 35 -4.31 -10.50 14.36
C PRO A 35 -4.87 -11.18 13.11
N GLY A 36 -4.01 -11.85 12.35
CA GLY A 36 -4.39 -12.58 11.14
C GLY A 36 -4.71 -11.70 9.92
N THR A 37 -4.32 -10.42 9.95
CA THR A 37 -4.48 -9.53 8.79
C THR A 37 -3.47 -9.92 7.70
N ILE A 38 -3.97 -10.29 6.53
CA ILE A 38 -3.13 -10.59 5.36
C ILE A 38 -2.75 -9.27 4.68
N LEU A 39 -1.46 -8.93 4.79
CA LEU A 39 -0.90 -7.76 4.14
C LEU A 39 -0.67 -8.01 2.64
N PRO A 40 -0.97 -7.04 1.76
CA PRO A 40 -0.68 -7.16 0.35
C PRO A 40 0.83 -7.16 0.13
N SER A 41 1.26 -7.89 -0.90
CA SER A 41 2.66 -7.83 -1.29
C SER A 41 3.02 -6.44 -1.84
N PRO A 42 4.29 -5.99 -1.71
CA PRO A 42 4.74 -4.72 -2.26
C PRO A 42 4.44 -4.58 -3.76
N CYS A 43 4.52 -5.68 -4.50
CA CYS A 43 4.20 -5.73 -5.93
C CYS A 43 2.74 -5.40 -6.20
N ILE A 44 1.82 -5.95 -5.39
CA ILE A 44 0.37 -5.67 -5.51
C ILE A 44 0.11 -4.19 -5.20
N VAL A 45 0.75 -3.64 -4.17
CA VAL A 45 0.62 -2.21 -3.82
C VAL A 45 1.09 -1.33 -4.99
N SER A 46 2.26 -1.62 -5.58
CA SER A 46 2.77 -0.88 -6.73
C SER A 46 1.85 -0.97 -7.95
N HIS A 47 1.36 -2.17 -8.27
CA HIS A 47 0.46 -2.40 -9.40
C HIS A 47 -0.87 -1.65 -9.22
N ASP A 48 -1.48 -1.74 -8.04
CA ASP A 48 -2.75 -1.06 -7.75
C ASP A 48 -2.62 0.47 -7.86
N ILE A 49 -1.50 1.05 -7.44
CA ILE A 49 -1.23 2.48 -7.59
C ILE A 49 -1.13 2.87 -9.06
N GLN A 50 -0.39 2.11 -9.86
CA GLN A 50 -0.24 2.39 -11.29
C GLN A 50 -1.60 2.33 -11.99
N ALA A 51 -2.43 1.34 -11.64
CA ALA A 51 -3.79 1.24 -12.15
C ALA A 51 -4.65 2.45 -11.75
N ILE A 52 -4.59 2.87 -10.48
CA ILE A 52 -5.31 4.06 -9.99
C ILE A 52 -4.83 5.32 -10.74
N TYR A 53 -3.51 5.50 -10.91
CA TYR A 53 -2.95 6.63 -11.63
C TYR A 53 -3.40 6.67 -13.09
N ALA A 54 -3.37 5.53 -13.79
CA ALA A 54 -3.85 5.44 -15.17
C ALA A 54 -5.34 5.80 -15.32
N ILE A 55 -6.17 5.35 -14.37
CA ILE A 55 -7.60 5.68 -14.34
C ILE A 55 -7.82 7.18 -14.07
N ILE A 56 -7.06 7.78 -13.15
CA ILE A 56 -7.19 9.21 -12.85
C ILE A 56 -6.66 10.06 -14.00
N SER A 57 -5.50 9.72 -14.55
CA SER A 57 -4.88 10.45 -15.66
C SER A 57 -5.75 10.42 -16.91
N SER A 58 -6.50 9.35 -17.17
CA SER A 58 -7.43 9.29 -18.29
C SER A 58 -8.72 10.11 -18.07
N LYS A 59 -9.02 10.47 -16.81
CA LYS A 59 -10.15 11.34 -16.44
C LYS A 59 -9.80 12.83 -16.39
N ILE A 60 -8.51 13.15 -16.30
CA ILE A 60 -8.03 14.53 -16.38
C ILE A 60 -7.84 14.83 -17.88
N LYS A 61 -8.74 15.64 -18.44
CA LYS A 61 -8.69 16.15 -19.81
C LYS A 61 -8.04 17.53 -19.85
#